data_AF-A0A947QWY2-F1
#
_entry.id   AF-A0A947QWY2-F1
#
_cell.length_a   1.000
_cell.length_b   1.000
_cell.length_c   1.000
_cell.angle_alpha   90.00
_cell.angle_beta   90.00
_cell.angle_gamma   90.00
#
_symmetry.space_group_name_H-M   'P 1'
#
loop_
_entity.id
_entity.type
_entity.pdbx_description
1 polymer ?
#
loop_
_entity_poly.entity_id
_entity_poly.type
_entity_poly.pdbx_seq_one_letter_code
_entity_poly.pdbx_strand_id
1 'polypeptide(L)'
;MHLRRLKIFLAIGYQSLKYRLINRQYVAKPVSVNPVASHHELSHRSKFLLVHYVHQFNDAACSVATVATVLNAIMDMNHGNSHHTISQKEILNTVRVVDWKERIMPSGRGTKRGLPLKELGIAVENTLKTYKISFEKISVTHLDHKDLDWPVERETLLNRLTAFEQSDNQYMIAHFNQGIFLKGLHLPHISPVGAFKVNTKEVLVLDVDKDGPGPYWVPFDVFFKGLSNDFNGKLADYGYTGGGYVQFQLNLPPK
;
A
#
# COMPACT_ATOMS: atom_id res chain seq x y z
N MET A 1 21.52 0.34 22.26
CA MET A 1 20.51 0.45 21.19
C MET A 1 21.12 0.40 19.77
N HIS A 2 22.30 1.00 19.53
CA HIS A 2 22.93 1.02 18.19
C HIS A 2 23.28 -0.36 17.58
N LEU A 3 23.79 -1.30 18.38
CA LEU A 3 24.22 -2.60 17.86
C LEU A 3 23.07 -3.45 17.28
N ARG A 4 21.87 -3.36 17.86
CA ARG A 4 20.68 -4.07 17.36
C ARG A 4 20.19 -3.49 16.03
N ARG A 5 20.17 -2.15 15.88
CA ARG A 5 19.81 -1.49 14.61
C ARG A 5 20.79 -1.85 13.51
N LEU A 6 22.10 -1.81 13.79
CA LEU A 6 23.13 -2.20 12.82
C LEU A 6 22.97 -3.66 12.35
N LYS A 7 22.68 -4.60 13.27
CA LYS A 7 22.41 -6.01 12.93
C LYS A 7 21.17 -6.21 12.06
N ILE A 8 20.16 -5.34 12.16
CA ILE A 8 18.97 -5.37 11.30
C ILE A 8 19.32 -4.83 9.92
N PHE A 9 19.99 -3.67 9.84
CA PHE A 9 20.44 -3.10 8.56
C PHE A 9 21.34 -4.06 7.78
N LEU A 10 22.31 -4.70 8.45
CA LEU A 10 23.17 -5.70 7.80
C LEU A 10 22.39 -6.92 7.30
N ALA A 11 21.37 -7.37 8.05
CA ALA A 11 20.55 -8.51 7.63
C ALA A 11 19.68 -8.17 6.41
N ILE A 12 19.06 -6.98 6.39
CA ILE A 12 18.29 -6.48 5.26
C ILE A 12 19.21 -6.30 4.05
N GLY A 13 20.38 -5.70 4.24
CA GLY A 13 21.39 -5.54 3.19
C GLY A 13 21.83 -6.88 2.59
N TYR A 14 22.13 -7.86 3.44
CA TYR A 14 22.51 -9.22 3.00
C TYR A 14 21.38 -9.91 2.24
N GLN A 15 20.13 -9.87 2.73
CA GLN A 15 18.98 -10.43 2.03
C GLN A 15 18.78 -9.76 0.67
N SER A 16 18.91 -8.43 0.60
CA SER A 16 18.77 -7.66 -0.64
C SER A 16 19.87 -8.01 -1.65
N LEU A 17 21.12 -8.16 -1.19
CA LEU A 17 22.23 -8.59 -2.04
C LEU A 17 22.04 -10.02 -2.54
N LYS A 18 21.65 -10.96 -1.66
CA LYS A 18 21.34 -12.35 -2.04
C LYS A 18 20.23 -12.41 -3.08
N TYR A 19 19.17 -11.63 -2.92
CA TYR A 19 18.08 -11.56 -3.89
C TYR A 19 18.53 -11.02 -5.23
N ARG A 20 19.38 -9.98 -5.23
CA ARG A 20 19.94 -9.38 -6.46
C ARG A 20 20.83 -10.35 -7.24
N LEU A 21 21.55 -11.23 -6.55
CA LEU A 21 22.44 -12.21 -7.18
C LEU A 21 21.70 -13.43 -7.75
N ILE A 22 20.62 -13.87 -7.09
CA ILE A 22 19.92 -15.12 -7.45
C ILE A 22 18.76 -14.88 -8.42
N ASN A 23 18.10 -13.72 -8.35
CA ASN A 23 16.93 -13.43 -9.17
C ASN A 23 17.25 -12.34 -10.20
N ARG A 24 16.79 -12.54 -11.45
CA ARG A 24 16.59 -11.42 -12.39
C ARG A 24 15.49 -10.53 -11.80
N GLN A 25 15.85 -9.58 -10.94
CA GLN A 25 14.91 -8.66 -10.33
C GLN A 25 14.19 -7.88 -11.43
N TYR A 26 12.86 -7.98 -11.42
CA TYR A 26 12.01 -7.11 -12.20
C TYR A 26 12.26 -5.65 -11.78
N VAL A 27 12.21 -4.73 -12.73
CA VAL A 27 12.20 -3.29 -12.47
C VAL A 27 10.83 -2.81 -12.85
N ALA A 28 10.12 -2.21 -11.90
CA ALA A 28 8.85 -1.56 -12.19
C ALA A 28 8.99 -0.57 -13.36
N LYS A 29 7.95 -0.49 -14.19
CA LYS A 29 7.88 0.48 -15.28
C LYS A 29 7.26 1.75 -14.72
N PRO A 30 8.01 2.85 -14.53
CA PRO A 30 7.40 4.12 -14.12
C PRO A 30 6.30 4.50 -15.10
N VAL A 31 5.25 5.16 -14.60
CA VAL A 31 4.27 5.78 -15.49
C VAL A 31 5.03 6.84 -16.30
N SER A 32 5.23 6.61 -17.60
CA SER A 32 5.96 7.54 -18.46
C SER A 32 5.19 8.85 -18.61
N VAL A 33 5.94 9.94 -18.75
CA VAL A 33 5.52 11.37 -18.77
C VAL A 33 4.67 11.75 -20.00
N ASN A 34 3.94 10.82 -20.62
CA ASN A 34 3.03 11.09 -21.73
C ASN A 34 1.57 10.98 -21.28
N PRO A 35 0.93 12.09 -20.90
CA PRO A 35 -0.40 12.10 -20.25
C PRO A 35 -1.56 11.76 -21.19
N VAL A 36 -1.29 11.54 -22.48
CA VAL A 36 -2.37 11.46 -23.49
C VAL A 36 -2.76 10.01 -23.83
N ALA A 37 -1.87 9.04 -23.61
CA ALA A 37 -2.14 7.63 -23.94
C ALA A 37 -2.57 6.76 -22.75
N SER A 38 -2.37 7.20 -21.51
CA SER A 38 -2.61 6.38 -20.31
C SER A 38 -3.96 6.63 -19.62
N HIS A 39 -4.63 7.77 -19.85
CA HIS A 39 -5.83 8.15 -19.10
C HIS A 39 -7.15 7.61 -19.67
N HIS A 40 -7.16 7.16 -20.93
CA HIS A 40 -8.38 6.63 -21.57
C HIS A 40 -8.73 5.21 -21.08
N GLU A 41 -7.78 4.48 -20.48
CA GLU A 41 -7.99 3.13 -19.93
C GLU A 41 -8.19 3.09 -18.41
N LEU A 42 -7.97 4.19 -17.69
CA LEU A 42 -8.09 4.19 -16.22
C LEU A 42 -9.55 4.31 -15.81
N SER A 43 -9.98 3.46 -14.85
CA SER A 43 -11.27 3.61 -14.18
C SER A 43 -11.47 5.03 -13.63
N HIS A 44 -12.73 5.41 -13.42
CA HIS A 44 -13.09 6.71 -12.89
C HIS A 44 -12.44 6.94 -11.51
N ARG A 45 -12.53 5.97 -10.59
CA ARG A 45 -11.80 5.99 -9.31
C ARG A 45 -10.28 6.16 -9.48
N SER A 46 -9.65 5.45 -10.41
CA SER A 46 -8.19 5.53 -10.62
C SER A 46 -7.71 6.94 -10.92
N LYS A 47 -8.54 7.75 -11.59
CA LYS A 47 -8.22 9.16 -11.88
C LYS A 47 -8.17 9.99 -10.60
N PHE A 48 -9.13 9.82 -9.69
CA PHE A 48 -9.12 10.51 -8.40
C PHE A 48 -7.96 10.07 -7.51
N LEU A 49 -7.63 8.78 -7.49
CA LEU A 49 -6.45 8.28 -6.76
C LEU A 49 -5.15 8.93 -7.25
N LEU A 50 -5.02 9.17 -8.56
CA LEU A 50 -3.86 9.86 -9.14
C LEU A 50 -3.86 11.36 -8.81
N VAL A 51 -5.00 12.04 -8.83
CA VAL A 51 -5.11 13.47 -8.49
C VAL A 51 -4.69 13.73 -7.03
N HIS A 52 -5.08 12.85 -6.13
CA HIS A 52 -4.82 12.98 -4.69
C HIS A 52 -3.56 12.23 -4.22
N TYR A 53 -2.76 11.70 -5.15
CA TYR A 53 -1.51 11.04 -4.83
C TYR A 53 -0.54 11.98 -4.12
N VAL A 54 -0.03 11.55 -2.96
CA VAL A 54 0.93 12.30 -2.17
C VAL A 54 2.07 11.42 -1.68
N HIS A 55 3.27 11.98 -1.60
CA HIS A 55 4.41 11.32 -0.99
C HIS A 55 4.32 11.32 0.54
N GLN A 56 4.90 10.30 1.16
CA GLN A 56 5.14 10.27 2.60
C GLN A 56 6.11 11.40 3.01
N PHE A 57 5.82 12.08 4.12
CA PHE A 57 6.67 13.17 4.58
C PHE A 57 7.95 12.70 5.30
N ASN A 58 8.06 11.41 5.64
CA ASN A 58 9.25 10.77 6.20
C ASN A 58 9.25 9.26 5.93
N ASP A 59 10.36 8.58 6.23
CA ASP A 59 10.59 7.15 5.94
C ASP A 59 9.63 6.15 6.63
N ALA A 60 8.79 6.59 7.56
CA ALA A 60 7.82 5.76 8.28
C ALA A 60 6.37 6.15 7.99
N ALA A 61 6.13 7.18 7.17
CA ALA A 61 4.82 7.75 6.93
C ALA A 61 4.08 7.15 5.72
N CYS A 62 4.57 6.06 5.13
CA CYS A 62 3.93 5.38 3.98
C CYS A 62 2.43 5.08 4.23
N SER A 63 2.10 4.59 5.42
CA SER A 63 0.72 4.29 5.83
C SER A 63 -0.20 5.52 5.76
N VAL A 64 0.21 6.67 6.30
CA VAL A 64 -0.66 7.87 6.34
C VAL A 64 -0.71 8.57 4.99
N ALA A 65 0.36 8.57 4.20
CA ALA A 65 0.33 9.07 2.82
C ALA A 65 -0.64 8.26 1.96
N THR A 66 -0.59 6.93 2.10
CA THR A 66 -1.50 6.01 1.44
C THR A 66 -2.95 6.28 1.82
N VAL A 67 -3.24 6.40 3.12
CA VAL A 67 -4.60 6.67 3.59
C VAL A 67 -5.07 8.07 3.17
N ALA A 68 -4.21 9.09 3.19
CA ALA A 68 -4.55 10.43 2.71
C ALA A 68 -4.90 10.43 1.21
N THR A 69 -4.14 9.70 0.39
CA THR A 69 -4.42 9.56 -1.05
C THR A 69 -5.80 8.96 -1.28
N VAL A 70 -6.08 7.83 -0.61
CA VAL A 70 -7.34 7.10 -0.75
C VAL A 70 -8.52 7.90 -0.19
N LEU A 71 -8.35 8.51 0.98
CA LEU A 71 -9.39 9.28 1.66
C LEU A 71 -9.83 10.48 0.81
N ASN A 72 -8.89 11.28 0.31
CA ASN A 72 -9.23 12.45 -0.50
C ASN A 72 -9.84 12.05 -1.84
N ALA A 73 -9.39 10.95 -2.46
CA ALA A 73 -10.03 10.42 -3.67
C ALA A 73 -11.50 10.05 -3.41
N ILE A 74 -11.81 9.39 -2.29
CA ILE A 74 -13.18 9.06 -1.91
C ILE A 74 -14.02 10.31 -1.67
N MET A 75 -13.48 11.28 -0.92
CA MET A 75 -14.19 12.52 -0.59
C MET A 75 -14.52 13.33 -1.85
N ASP A 76 -13.57 13.44 -2.77
CA ASP A 76 -13.75 14.15 -4.04
C ASP A 76 -14.74 13.42 -4.95
N MET A 77 -14.69 12.09 -5.03
CA MET A 77 -15.71 11.32 -5.78
C MET A 77 -17.13 11.50 -5.21
N ASN A 78 -17.28 11.62 -3.89
CA ASN A 78 -18.60 11.72 -3.25
C ASN A 78 -19.15 13.16 -3.18
N HIS A 79 -18.29 14.17 -3.12
CA HIS A 79 -18.67 15.57 -2.83
C HIS A 79 -18.12 16.58 -3.84
N GLY A 80 -17.34 16.13 -4.83
CA GLY A 80 -16.61 16.96 -5.78
C GLY A 80 -15.51 17.80 -5.12
N ASN A 81 -14.93 18.69 -5.92
CA ASN A 81 -13.83 19.61 -5.54
C ASN A 81 -14.19 20.65 -4.46
N SER A 82 -15.37 20.57 -3.86
CA SER A 82 -15.83 21.51 -2.82
C SER A 82 -15.30 21.16 -1.42
N HIS A 83 -14.71 19.97 -1.25
CA HIS A 83 -14.20 19.51 0.03
C HIS A 83 -12.76 19.97 0.29
N HIS A 84 -12.45 20.27 1.55
CA HIS A 84 -11.10 20.58 2.03
C HIS A 84 -10.16 19.36 1.87
N THR A 85 -8.98 19.54 1.27
CA THR A 85 -8.02 18.44 1.15
C THR A 85 -7.46 18.06 2.53
N ILE A 86 -7.72 16.82 2.95
CA ILE A 86 -7.33 16.29 4.25
C ILE A 86 -5.84 15.92 4.20
N SER A 87 -5.04 16.62 5.02
CA SER A 87 -3.60 16.38 5.07
C SER A 87 -3.21 15.15 5.90
N GLN A 88 -2.02 14.59 5.65
CA GLN A 88 -1.45 13.53 6.49
C GLN A 88 -1.38 13.94 7.97
N LYS A 89 -1.02 15.19 8.26
CA LYS A 89 -0.96 15.74 9.64
C LYS A 89 -2.35 15.75 10.30
N GLU A 90 -3.38 16.12 9.55
CA GLU A 90 -4.75 16.15 10.03
C GLU A 90 -5.23 14.74 10.40
N ILE A 91 -5.01 13.75 9.53
CA ILE A 91 -5.35 12.35 9.82
C ILE A 91 -4.71 11.89 11.13
N LEU A 92 -3.42 12.18 11.37
CA LEU A 92 -2.72 11.75 12.58
C LEU A 92 -3.19 12.45 13.85
N ASN A 93 -3.77 13.65 13.74
CA ASN A 93 -4.30 14.37 14.89
C ASN A 93 -5.72 13.91 15.24
N THR A 94 -6.48 13.50 14.23
CA THR A 94 -7.89 13.12 14.35
C THR A 94 -8.08 11.62 14.60
N VAL A 95 -7.37 10.76 13.86
CA VAL A 95 -7.51 9.30 13.91
C VAL A 95 -6.54 8.71 14.94
N ARG A 96 -6.99 8.61 16.19
CA ARG A 96 -6.16 8.21 17.35
C ARG A 96 -6.23 6.71 17.66
N VAL A 97 -5.81 5.88 16.70
CA VAL A 97 -5.72 4.42 16.89
C VAL A 97 -4.30 3.91 16.69
N VAL A 98 -4.04 2.71 17.21
CA VAL A 98 -2.77 1.96 17.07
C VAL A 98 -1.50 2.75 17.39
N ASP A 99 -1.61 3.84 18.13
CA ASP A 99 -0.53 4.80 18.37
C ASP A 99 0.12 5.32 17.07
N TRP A 100 -0.71 5.51 16.04
CA TRP A 100 -0.26 5.74 14.66
C TRP A 100 0.71 6.91 14.56
N LYS A 101 0.36 8.06 15.16
CA LYS A 101 1.20 9.26 15.17
C LYS A 101 2.58 8.97 15.77
N GLU A 102 2.65 8.37 16.95
CA GLU A 102 3.91 8.07 17.63
C GLU A 102 4.74 7.06 16.83
N ARG A 103 4.11 6.05 16.22
CA ARG A 103 4.80 5.02 15.43
C ARG A 103 5.46 5.57 14.16
N ILE A 104 4.95 6.64 13.57
CA ILE A 104 5.51 7.19 12.32
C ILE A 104 6.38 8.42 12.52
N MET A 105 6.45 8.97 13.74
CA MET A 105 7.43 9.99 14.05
C MET A 105 8.86 9.41 13.99
N PRO A 106 9.89 10.24 13.73
CA PRO A 106 11.27 9.75 13.65
C PRO A 106 11.74 8.96 14.89
N SER A 107 11.21 9.31 16.06
CA SER A 107 11.46 8.62 17.33
C SER A 107 10.84 7.20 17.39
N GLY A 108 9.77 6.96 16.63
CA GLY A 108 8.91 5.79 16.79
C GLY A 108 8.21 5.73 18.15
N ARG A 109 7.58 4.59 18.45
CA ARG A 109 7.02 4.26 19.77
C ARG A 109 7.69 3.02 20.35
N GLY A 110 8.70 3.23 21.18
CA GLY A 110 9.53 2.14 21.71
C GLY A 110 10.30 1.45 20.57
N THR A 111 10.06 0.15 20.39
CA THR A 111 10.60 -0.60 19.25
C THR A 111 9.76 -0.45 17.98
N LYS A 112 8.49 -0.03 18.08
CA LYS A 112 7.55 -0.01 16.97
C LYS A 112 7.75 1.21 16.08
N ARG A 113 7.79 0.98 14.77
CA ARG A 113 7.89 2.03 13.74
C ARG A 113 7.08 1.61 12.51
N GLY A 114 6.31 2.54 11.95
CA GLY A 114 5.35 2.22 10.88
C GLY A 114 4.18 1.36 11.38
N LEU A 115 3.34 0.90 10.44
CA LEU A 115 2.23 0.00 10.72
C LEU A 115 2.46 -1.36 10.05
N PRO A 116 2.43 -2.48 10.79
CA PRO A 116 2.21 -3.80 10.20
C PRO A 116 0.81 -3.91 9.58
N LEU A 117 0.60 -4.93 8.74
CA LEU A 117 -0.64 -5.10 7.97
C LEU A 117 -1.91 -5.13 8.85
N LYS A 118 -1.87 -5.78 10.01
CA LYS A 118 -3.02 -5.81 10.93
C LYS A 118 -3.37 -4.42 11.45
N GLU A 119 -2.38 -3.67 11.95
CA GLU A 119 -2.60 -2.29 12.39
C GLU A 119 -2.98 -1.33 11.26
N LEU A 120 -2.50 -1.57 10.03
CA LEU A 120 -2.94 -0.84 8.86
C LEU A 120 -4.45 -1.01 8.63
N GLY A 121 -4.98 -2.24 8.73
CA GLY A 121 -6.42 -2.49 8.64
C GLY A 121 -7.23 -1.71 9.68
N ILE A 122 -6.77 -1.70 10.93
CA ILE A 122 -7.39 -0.93 12.02
C ILE A 122 -7.37 0.57 11.72
N ALA A 123 -6.23 1.09 11.23
CA ALA A 123 -6.08 2.51 10.88
C ALA A 123 -7.01 2.91 9.73
N VAL A 124 -7.13 2.09 8.69
CA VAL A 124 -8.05 2.31 7.55
C VAL A 124 -9.50 2.33 8.02
N GLU A 125 -9.93 1.31 8.77
CA GLU A 125 -11.31 1.23 9.27
C GLU A 125 -11.68 2.44 10.13
N ASN A 126 -10.80 2.82 11.07
CA ASN A 126 -11.06 3.94 11.95
C ASN A 126 -10.99 5.28 11.21
N THR A 127 -10.19 5.40 10.15
CA THR A 127 -10.22 6.57 9.28
C THR A 127 -11.60 6.69 8.61
N LEU A 128 -12.09 5.63 7.97
CA LEU A 128 -13.41 5.64 7.33
C LEU A 128 -14.52 6.03 8.32
N LYS A 129 -14.52 5.44 9.53
CA LYS A 129 -15.48 5.80 10.59
C LYS A 129 -15.37 7.26 11.04
N THR A 130 -14.15 7.75 11.25
CA THR A 130 -13.88 9.12 11.73
C THR A 130 -14.39 10.16 10.74
N TYR A 131 -14.17 9.93 9.44
CA TYR A 131 -14.63 10.81 8.37
C TYR A 131 -16.04 10.46 7.86
N LYS A 132 -16.78 9.61 8.58
CA LYS A 132 -18.17 9.23 8.29
C LYS A 132 -18.38 8.65 6.88
N ILE A 133 -17.37 7.96 6.35
CA ILE A 133 -17.46 7.24 5.09
C ILE A 133 -18.13 5.89 5.35
N SER A 134 -19.27 5.66 4.69
CA SER A 134 -20.05 4.44 4.82
C SER A 134 -19.42 3.31 4.00
N PHE A 135 -19.19 2.16 4.62
CA PHE A 135 -18.60 0.99 3.97
C PHE A 135 -19.37 -0.28 4.31
N GLU A 136 -19.42 -1.20 3.36
CA GLU A 136 -20.09 -2.49 3.50
C GLU A 136 -19.17 -3.49 4.22
N LYS A 137 -17.91 -3.53 3.79
CA LYS A 137 -16.93 -4.50 4.27
C LYS A 137 -15.52 -3.93 4.19
N ILE A 138 -14.71 -4.30 5.18
CA ILE A 138 -13.25 -4.22 5.14
C ILE A 138 -12.68 -5.62 5.39
N SER A 139 -11.60 -5.96 4.70
CA SER A 139 -10.88 -7.21 4.85
C SER A 139 -9.38 -6.97 4.86
N VAL A 140 -8.68 -7.70 5.71
CA VAL A 140 -7.23 -7.71 5.79
C VAL A 140 -6.78 -9.12 5.42
N THR A 141 -6.09 -9.27 4.29
CA THR A 141 -5.61 -10.56 3.81
C THR A 141 -4.10 -10.65 3.98
N HIS A 142 -3.67 -11.59 4.81
CA HIS A 142 -2.28 -11.93 5.04
C HIS A 142 -1.81 -12.96 4.00
N LEU A 143 -0.68 -12.72 3.35
CA LEU A 143 -0.09 -13.61 2.35
C LEU A 143 1.28 -14.15 2.80
N ASP A 144 1.50 -14.27 4.10
CA ASP A 144 2.79 -14.65 4.72
C ASP A 144 2.72 -15.97 5.50
N HIS A 145 1.64 -16.72 5.36
CA HIS A 145 1.44 -18.00 6.03
C HIS A 145 1.83 -19.18 5.14
N LYS A 146 2.61 -20.11 5.70
CA LYS A 146 3.10 -21.31 4.99
C LYS A 146 2.01 -22.30 4.61
N ASP A 147 0.89 -22.26 5.34
CA ASP A 147 -0.24 -23.18 5.17
C ASP A 147 -1.28 -22.67 4.16
N LEU A 148 -0.99 -21.56 3.46
CA LEU A 148 -1.87 -21.03 2.43
C LEU A 148 -1.87 -21.93 1.20
N ASP A 149 -3.06 -22.12 0.63
CA ASP A 149 -3.22 -22.65 -0.72
C ASP A 149 -2.87 -21.54 -1.72
N TRP A 150 -1.59 -21.49 -2.12
CA TRP A 150 -1.07 -20.43 -2.99
C TRP A 150 -1.82 -20.27 -4.32
N PRO A 151 -2.19 -21.33 -5.05
CA PRO A 151 -3.10 -21.23 -6.20
C PRO A 151 -4.40 -20.49 -5.89
N VAL A 152 -5.09 -20.86 -4.79
CA VAL A 152 -6.36 -20.24 -4.39
C VAL A 152 -6.18 -18.77 -3.99
N GLU A 153 -5.14 -18.45 -3.22
CA GLU A 153 -4.87 -17.06 -2.82
C GLU A 153 -4.49 -16.18 -4.02
N ARG A 154 -3.75 -16.75 -4.98
CA ARG A 154 -3.38 -16.05 -6.21
C ARG A 154 -4.61 -15.78 -7.07
N GLU A 155 -5.50 -16.76 -7.24
CA GLU A 155 -6.76 -16.57 -7.96
C GLU A 155 -7.68 -15.57 -7.25
N THR A 156 -7.77 -15.65 -5.91
CA THR A 156 -8.54 -14.72 -5.09
C THR A 156 -8.07 -13.28 -5.27
N LEU A 157 -6.75 -13.03 -5.24
CA LEU A 157 -6.22 -11.69 -5.47
C LEU A 157 -6.53 -11.19 -6.89
N LEU A 158 -6.39 -12.05 -7.90
CA LEU A 158 -6.69 -11.68 -9.29
C LEU A 158 -8.16 -11.29 -9.46
N ASN A 159 -9.08 -12.04 -8.84
CA ASN A 159 -10.51 -11.75 -8.87
C ASN A 159 -10.83 -10.43 -8.15
N ARG A 160 -10.18 -10.16 -7.01
CA ARG A 160 -10.32 -8.89 -6.28
C ARG A 160 -9.79 -7.69 -7.06
N LEU A 161 -8.66 -7.82 -7.75
CA LEU A 161 -8.12 -6.76 -8.61
C LEU A 161 -9.01 -6.51 -9.84
N THR A 162 -9.61 -7.55 -10.40
CA THR A 162 -10.58 -7.43 -11.49
C THR A 162 -11.84 -6.70 -11.03
N ALA A 163 -12.39 -7.08 -9.88
CA ALA A 163 -13.55 -6.41 -9.27
C ALA A 163 -13.24 -4.96 -8.88
N PHE A 164 -12.02 -4.70 -8.41
CA PHE A 164 -11.51 -3.35 -8.17
C PHE A 164 -11.58 -2.52 -9.44
N GLU A 165 -11.04 -2.97 -10.58
CA GLU A 165 -11.07 -2.18 -11.82
C GLU A 165 -12.50 -1.94 -12.34
N GLN A 166 -13.41 -2.90 -12.11
CA GLN A 166 -14.78 -2.85 -12.64
C GLN A 166 -15.78 -2.05 -11.80
N SER A 167 -15.42 -1.63 -10.57
CA SER A 167 -16.35 -0.94 -9.68
C SER A 167 -15.72 0.26 -8.98
N ASP A 168 -16.36 1.43 -9.03
CA ASP A 168 -15.87 2.66 -8.39
C ASP A 168 -15.89 2.66 -6.85
N ASN A 169 -16.58 1.69 -6.23
CA ASN A 169 -16.71 1.62 -4.76
C ASN A 169 -15.68 0.71 -4.07
N GLN A 170 -14.81 0.03 -4.82
CA GLN A 170 -13.80 -0.86 -4.26
C GLN A 170 -12.44 -0.18 -4.14
N TYR A 171 -11.74 -0.43 -3.05
CA TYR A 171 -10.41 0.14 -2.81
C TYR A 171 -9.47 -0.93 -2.27
N MET A 172 -8.20 -0.84 -2.64
CA MET A 172 -7.16 -1.74 -2.18
C MET A 172 -5.89 -0.98 -1.81
N ILE A 173 -5.33 -1.34 -0.65
CA ILE A 173 -4.04 -0.85 -0.15
C ILE A 173 -3.12 -2.06 -0.05
N ALA A 174 -1.97 -1.97 -0.72
CA ALA A 174 -0.95 -3.01 -0.72
C ALA A 174 0.01 -2.82 0.47
N HIS A 175 0.39 -3.90 1.12
CA HIS A 175 1.47 -3.99 2.10
C HIS A 175 2.51 -5.00 1.59
N PHE A 176 3.64 -4.54 1.08
CA PHE A 176 4.52 -5.35 0.24
C PHE A 176 6.00 -5.15 0.54
N ASN A 177 6.84 -6.04 0.01
CA ASN A 177 8.28 -5.90 0.01
C ASN A 177 8.73 -5.04 -1.18
N GLN A 178 9.08 -3.77 -0.94
CA GLN A 178 9.44 -2.81 -2.00
C GLN A 178 10.66 -3.25 -2.82
N GLY A 179 11.59 -3.99 -2.21
CA GLY A 179 12.78 -4.51 -2.87
C GLY A 179 12.46 -5.50 -4.01
N ILE A 180 11.26 -6.10 -4.00
CA ILE A 180 10.77 -6.93 -5.11
C ILE A 180 10.37 -6.08 -6.33
N PHE A 181 9.93 -4.83 -6.13
CA PHE A 181 9.41 -3.96 -7.19
C PHE A 181 10.49 -3.03 -7.80
N LEU A 182 11.36 -2.44 -6.96
CA LEU A 182 12.18 -1.28 -7.35
C LEU A 182 13.71 -1.49 -7.32
N LYS A 183 14.20 -2.72 -7.22
CA LYS A 183 15.65 -3.00 -7.03
C LYS A 183 16.23 -2.19 -5.87
N GLY A 184 15.76 -2.47 -4.67
CA GLY A 184 16.13 -1.75 -3.46
C GLY A 184 16.32 -2.65 -2.25
N LEU A 185 16.37 -2.02 -1.08
CA LEU A 185 16.33 -2.75 0.18
C LEU A 185 14.98 -3.46 0.31
N HIS A 186 15.01 -4.70 0.80
CA HIS A 186 13.81 -5.50 1.04
C HIS A 186 13.10 -5.05 2.32
N LEU A 187 12.47 -3.86 2.26
CA LEU A 187 11.75 -3.24 3.37
C LEU A 187 10.23 -3.38 3.20
N PRO A 188 9.48 -3.52 4.31
CA PRO A 188 8.03 -3.40 4.29
C PRO A 188 7.61 -2.01 3.85
N HIS A 189 6.66 -1.95 2.91
CA HIS A 189 6.13 -0.71 2.37
C HIS A 189 4.64 -0.79 2.13
N ILE A 190 3.97 0.37 2.14
CA ILE A 190 2.52 0.49 2.02
C ILE A 190 2.20 1.52 0.96
N SER A 191 1.33 1.18 0.00
CA SER A 191 0.88 2.12 -1.03
C SER A 191 -0.51 1.76 -1.56
N PRO A 192 -1.29 2.73 -2.08
CA PRO A 192 -2.53 2.44 -2.79
C PRO A 192 -2.28 1.60 -4.04
N VAL A 193 -3.22 0.70 -4.33
CA VAL A 193 -3.39 0.17 -5.69
C VAL A 193 -4.15 1.22 -6.49
N GLY A 194 -3.56 1.70 -7.59
CA GLY A 194 -4.12 2.77 -8.42
C GLY A 194 -5.05 2.26 -9.52
N ALA A 195 -4.72 1.14 -10.16
CA ALA A 195 -5.43 0.58 -11.30
C ALA A 195 -5.01 -0.88 -11.54
N PHE A 196 -5.82 -1.64 -12.28
CA PHE A 196 -5.48 -2.98 -12.75
C PHE A 196 -5.88 -3.18 -14.22
N LYS A 197 -4.88 -3.47 -15.07
CA LYS A 197 -5.11 -3.81 -16.47
C LYS A 197 -5.48 -5.27 -16.61
N VAL A 198 -6.78 -5.57 -16.77
CA VAL A 198 -7.29 -6.95 -16.87
C VAL A 198 -6.61 -7.74 -17.99
N ASN A 199 -6.41 -7.13 -19.16
CA ASN A 199 -5.84 -7.80 -20.33
C ASN A 199 -4.36 -8.16 -20.18
N THR A 200 -3.54 -7.24 -19.67
CA THR A 200 -2.09 -7.43 -19.52
C THR A 200 -1.69 -7.95 -18.14
N LYS A 201 -2.65 -8.03 -17.20
CA LYS A 201 -2.45 -8.36 -15.79
C LYS A 201 -1.34 -7.52 -15.16
N GLU A 202 -1.41 -6.20 -15.34
CA GLU A 202 -0.51 -5.25 -14.71
C GLU A 202 -1.25 -4.45 -13.63
N VAL A 203 -0.60 -4.27 -12.48
CA VAL A 203 -1.11 -3.50 -11.34
C VAL A 203 -0.35 -2.18 -11.28
N LEU A 204 -1.07 -1.07 -11.24
CA LEU A 204 -0.51 0.24 -10.96
C LEU A 204 -0.39 0.41 -9.45
N VAL A 205 0.83 0.60 -8.97
CA VAL A 205 1.12 0.93 -7.56
C VAL A 205 1.38 2.43 -7.50
N LEU A 206 0.61 3.13 -6.67
CA LEU A 206 0.83 4.55 -6.41
C LEU A 206 1.86 4.70 -5.29
N ASP A 207 3.11 4.32 -5.57
CA ASP A 207 4.14 4.22 -4.54
C ASP A 207 4.39 5.58 -3.87
N VAL A 208 4.04 5.69 -2.59
CA VAL A 208 4.10 6.94 -1.83
C VAL A 208 5.50 7.23 -1.29
N ASP A 209 6.50 6.40 -1.57
CA ASP A 209 7.88 6.66 -1.19
C ASP A 209 8.35 7.99 -1.82
N LYS A 210 8.84 8.90 -0.98
CA LYS A 210 9.32 10.22 -1.39
C LYS A 210 10.63 10.15 -2.17
N ASP A 211 11.40 9.08 -1.97
CA ASP A 211 12.70 8.86 -2.63
C ASP A 211 12.57 7.86 -3.80
N GLY A 212 11.36 7.32 -4.02
CA GLY A 212 11.05 6.39 -5.10
C GLY A 212 10.75 7.09 -6.44
N PRO A 213 10.54 6.32 -7.53
CA PRO A 213 10.29 6.86 -8.86
C PRO A 213 8.85 7.37 -9.09
N GLY A 214 8.03 7.47 -8.03
CA GLY A 214 6.60 7.76 -8.13
C GLY A 214 5.78 6.53 -8.57
N PRO A 215 4.55 6.72 -9.10
CA PRO A 215 3.70 5.62 -9.54
C PRO A 215 4.31 4.74 -10.65
N TYR A 216 4.07 3.43 -10.59
CA TYR A 216 4.59 2.47 -11.57
C TYR A 216 3.69 1.25 -11.78
N TRP A 217 3.84 0.62 -12.94
CA TRP A 217 3.20 -0.65 -13.27
C TRP A 217 4.11 -1.84 -12.91
N VAL A 218 3.51 -2.87 -12.32
CA VAL A 218 4.12 -4.18 -12.07
C VAL A 218 3.24 -5.30 -12.64
N PRO A 219 3.80 -6.37 -13.22
CA PRO A 219 3.05 -7.57 -13.59
C PRO A 219 2.44 -8.20 -12.34
N PHE A 220 1.27 -8.81 -12.50
CA PHE A 220 0.53 -9.46 -11.42
C PHE A 220 1.39 -10.46 -10.63
N ASP A 221 2.22 -11.26 -11.31
CA ASP A 221 3.11 -12.21 -10.61
C ASP A 221 4.16 -11.53 -9.74
N VAL A 222 4.66 -10.38 -10.19
CA VAL A 222 5.59 -9.57 -9.39
C VAL A 222 4.84 -8.96 -8.21
N PHE A 223 3.66 -8.40 -8.45
CA PHE A 223 2.81 -7.83 -7.40
C PHE A 223 2.49 -8.87 -6.32
N PHE A 224 1.96 -10.04 -6.70
CA PHE A 224 1.67 -11.15 -5.81
C PHE A 224 2.91 -11.57 -5.02
N LYS A 225 4.06 -11.73 -5.69
CA LYS A 225 5.33 -12.04 -5.03
C LYS A 225 5.74 -10.97 -4.03
N GLY A 226 5.52 -9.69 -4.31
CA GLY A 226 5.82 -8.61 -3.37
C GLY A 226 4.95 -8.63 -2.11
N LEU A 227 3.68 -9.03 -2.25
CA LEU A 227 2.76 -9.19 -1.14
C LEU A 227 3.06 -10.45 -0.32
N SER A 228 3.42 -11.56 -0.98
CA SER A 228 3.65 -12.85 -0.32
C SER A 228 5.08 -13.08 0.15
N ASN A 229 5.98 -12.13 -0.07
CA ASN A 229 7.35 -12.26 0.39
C ASN A 229 7.46 -11.98 1.89
N ASP A 230 7.97 -12.96 2.63
CA ASP A 230 8.37 -12.76 4.02
C ASP A 230 9.34 -11.59 4.14
N PHE A 231 9.07 -10.72 5.10
CA PHE A 231 10.07 -9.73 5.48
C PHE A 231 11.21 -10.43 6.22
N ASN A 232 12.40 -9.82 6.23
CA ASN A 232 13.54 -10.37 6.97
C ASN A 232 13.10 -10.81 8.37
N GLY A 233 13.38 -12.05 8.80
CA GLY A 233 12.85 -12.58 10.07
C GLY A 233 13.16 -11.73 11.31
N LYS A 234 14.17 -10.86 11.27
CA LYS A 234 14.42 -9.88 12.34
C LYS A 234 13.38 -8.76 12.45
N LEU A 235 12.59 -8.53 11.41
CA LEU A 235 11.48 -7.59 11.38
C LEU A 235 10.20 -8.19 12.00
N ALA A 236 10.12 -9.52 12.11
CA ALA A 236 9.01 -10.21 12.78
C ALA A 236 8.86 -9.78 14.26
N ASP A 237 9.98 -9.52 14.95
CA ASP A 237 10.00 -8.97 16.31
C ASP A 237 9.26 -7.63 16.45
N TYR A 238 9.03 -6.94 15.32
CA TYR A 238 8.35 -5.65 15.22
C TYR A 238 6.93 -5.78 14.63
N GLY A 239 6.44 -7.01 14.43
CA GLY A 239 5.13 -7.31 13.84
C GLY A 239 5.14 -7.46 12.32
N TYR A 240 6.29 -7.33 11.66
CA TYR A 240 6.42 -7.48 10.21
C TYR A 240 6.83 -8.91 9.86
N THR A 241 5.87 -9.83 9.87
CA THR A 241 6.07 -11.24 9.50
C THR A 241 6.04 -11.44 7.98
N GLY A 242 5.18 -10.70 7.29
CA GLY A 242 5.13 -10.63 5.84
C GLY A 242 3.98 -9.73 5.36
N GLY A 243 3.74 -9.72 4.06
CA GLY A 243 2.85 -8.77 3.42
C GLY A 243 1.42 -9.26 3.21
N GLY A 244 0.72 -8.56 2.34
CA GLY A 244 -0.69 -8.78 2.05
C GLY A 244 -1.37 -7.47 1.66
N TYR A 245 -2.68 -7.37 1.85
CA TYR A 245 -3.43 -6.20 1.44
C TYR A 245 -4.64 -5.94 2.33
N VAL A 246 -5.06 -4.68 2.35
CA VAL A 246 -6.34 -4.25 2.91
C VAL A 246 -7.25 -3.94 1.72
N GLN A 247 -8.41 -4.58 1.66
CA GLN A 247 -9.45 -4.25 0.69
C GLN A 247 -10.73 -3.83 1.41
N PHE A 248 -11.39 -2.81 0.91
CA PHE A 248 -12.70 -2.41 1.40
C PHE A 248 -13.63 -1.97 0.27
N GLN A 249 -14.93 -2.09 0.54
CA GLN A 249 -16.01 -1.73 -0.36
C GLN A 249 -16.87 -0.66 0.30
N LEU A 250 -17.05 0.47 -0.37
CA LEU A 250 -17.93 1.53 0.07
C LEU A 250 -19.39 1.18 -0.22
N ASN A 251 -20.28 1.66 0.65
CA ASN A 251 -21.71 1.67 0.32
C ASN A 251 -21.91 2.66 -0.82
N LEU A 252 -22.54 2.23 -1.91
CA LEU A 252 -22.96 3.17 -2.94
C LEU A 252 -23.98 4.12 -2.34
N PRO A 253 -23.92 5.43 -2.64
CA PRO A 253 -25.01 6.31 -2.26
C PRO A 253 -26.32 5.77 -2.86
N PRO A 254 -27.46 5.93 -2.17
CA PRO A 254 -28.76 5.61 -2.77
C PRO A 254 -28.89 6.41 -4.07
N LYS A 255 -29.23 5.71 -5.17
CA LYS A 255 -29.51 6.34 -6.47
C LYS A 255 -30.75 7.20 -6.41
#